data_AF-A0A7X7VDX0-F1
#
_entry.id   AF-A0A7X7VDX0-F1
#
_cell.length_a   1.000
_cell.length_b   1.000
_cell.length_c   1.000
_cell.angle_alpha   90.00
_cell.angle_beta   90.00
_cell.angle_gamma   90.00
#
_symmetry.space_group_name_H-M   'P 1'
#
loop_
_entity.id
_entity.type
_entity.pdbx_description
1 polymer ?
#
loop_
_entity_poly.entity_id
_entity_poly.type
_entity_poly.pdbx_seq_one_letter_code
_entity_poly.pdbx_strand_id
1 'polypeptide(L)'
;MPSFAVRNFGCRANQAEAFAWSESLRERGLRLDEEWRRSDVVVVNSCTLTGRADRDVRKFIRSAARLNPAVRIVVTGCLAEREPDGLAALPNVVAVWPQSAKDGLADRLAGLAGEAPAPAAGP
;
A
#
# COMPACT_ATOMS: atom_id res chain seq x y z
N MET A 1 -17.09 2.41 5.91
CA MET A 1 -16.64 1.68 4.71
C MET A 1 -15.14 1.89 4.62
N PRO A 2 -14.33 0.82 4.71
CA PRO A 2 -12.88 0.97 4.74
C PRO A 2 -12.37 1.58 3.43
N SER A 3 -11.37 2.46 3.52
CA SER A 3 -10.80 3.14 2.37
C SER A 3 -9.34 2.77 2.12
N PHE A 4 -8.94 2.83 0.85
CA PHE A 4 -7.58 2.57 0.43
C PHE A 4 -7.08 3.63 -0.53
N ALA A 5 -5.77 3.86 -0.54
CA ALA A 5 -5.10 4.66 -1.56
C ALA A 5 -3.96 3.86 -2.18
N VAL A 6 -3.68 4.11 -3.46
CA VAL A 6 -2.53 3.52 -4.15
C VAL A 6 -1.49 4.61 -4.41
N ARG A 7 -0.27 4.40 -3.93
CA ARG A 7 0.88 5.26 -4.18
C ARG A 7 1.90 4.54 -5.05
N ASN A 8 2.00 5.00 -6.28
CA ASN A 8 2.92 4.45 -7.27
C ASN A 8 4.29 5.16 -7.22
N PHE A 9 5.36 4.37 -7.24
CA PHE A 9 6.74 4.83 -7.42
C PHE A 9 7.35 4.11 -8.62
N GLY A 10 7.94 4.85 -9.57
CA GLY A 10 8.61 4.28 -10.75
C GLY A 10 7.79 4.39 -12.05
N CYS A 11 7.64 3.26 -12.76
CA CYS A 11 7.20 3.21 -14.15
C CYS A 11 5.70 3.46 -14.39
N ARG A 12 5.31 3.79 -15.64
CA ARG A 12 3.90 4.03 -16.06
C ARG A 12 2.99 2.81 -15.95
N ALA A 13 3.55 1.59 -15.96
CA ALA A 13 2.77 0.35 -15.84
C ALA A 13 1.95 0.29 -14.54
N ASN A 14 2.39 0.99 -13.50
CA ASN A 14 1.71 1.04 -12.19
C ASN A 14 0.31 1.67 -12.24
N GLN A 15 -0.03 2.45 -13.28
CA GLN A 15 -1.36 3.06 -13.40
C GLN A 15 -2.43 2.05 -13.84
N ALA A 16 -2.09 1.12 -14.73
CA ALA A 16 -3.02 0.08 -15.17
C ALA A 16 -3.32 -0.91 -14.03
N GLU A 17 -2.28 -1.32 -13.28
CA GLU A 17 -2.43 -2.17 -12.09
C GLU A 17 -3.31 -1.47 -11.02
N ALA A 18 -3.04 -0.19 -10.74
CA ALA A 18 -3.83 0.57 -9.78
C ALA A 18 -5.30 0.70 -10.20
N PHE A 19 -5.57 0.85 -11.51
CA PHE A 19 -6.94 0.89 -12.04
C PHE A 19 -7.64 -0.45 -11.84
N ALA A 20 -7.02 -1.57 -12.24
CA ALA A 20 -7.59 -2.90 -12.09
C ALA A 20 -7.86 -3.27 -10.61
N TRP A 21 -6.94 -2.93 -9.71
CA TRP A 21 -7.17 -3.09 -8.28
C TRP A 21 -8.31 -2.22 -7.78
N SER A 22 -8.43 -1.00 -8.30
CA SER A 22 -9.49 -0.09 -7.86
C SER A 22 -10.88 -0.59 -8.22
N GLU A 23 -11.07 -1.14 -9.41
CA GLU A 23 -12.35 -1.76 -9.78
C GLU A 23 -12.66 -2.95 -8.88
N SER A 24 -11.71 -3.88 -8.72
CA SER A 24 -11.88 -5.08 -7.92
C SER A 24 -12.13 -4.80 -6.43
N LEU A 25 -11.47 -3.80 -5.86
CA LEU A 25 -11.65 -3.40 -4.45
C LEU A 25 -12.98 -2.69 -4.22
N ARG A 26 -13.48 -1.93 -5.20
CA ARG A 26 -14.80 -1.30 -5.13
C ARG A 26 -15.93 -2.32 -5.11
N GLU A 27 -15.82 -3.38 -5.90
CA GLU A 27 -16.76 -4.51 -5.87
C GLU A 27 -16.79 -5.21 -4.50
N ARG A 28 -15.68 -5.14 -3.76
CA ARG A 28 -15.51 -5.71 -2.41
C ARG A 28 -15.88 -4.73 -1.29
N GLY A 29 -16.46 -3.58 -1.63
CA GLY A 29 -16.94 -2.60 -0.66
C GLY A 29 -15.86 -1.71 -0.06
N LEU A 30 -14.70 -1.56 -0.70
CA LEU A 30 -13.70 -0.58 -0.31
C LEU A 30 -13.84 0.70 -1.13
N ARG A 31 -13.56 1.84 -0.49
CA ARG A 31 -13.53 3.15 -1.17
C ARG A 31 -12.10 3.50 -1.58
N LEU A 32 -11.90 3.83 -2.86
CA LEU A 32 -10.66 4.46 -3.30
C LEU A 32 -10.62 5.91 -2.84
N ASP A 33 -9.59 6.28 -2.09
CA ASP A 33 -9.29 7.65 -1.68
C ASP A 33 -8.09 8.19 -2.48
N GLU A 34 -8.22 9.42 -2.98
CA GLU A 34 -7.11 10.13 -3.62
C GLU A 34 -6.04 10.56 -2.60
N GLU A 35 -6.46 10.80 -1.36
CA GLU A 35 -5.60 11.24 -0.28
C GLU A 35 -5.25 10.09 0.67
N TRP A 36 -4.05 9.55 0.50
CA TRP A 36 -3.48 8.51 1.36
C TRP A 36 -3.42 8.87 2.86
N ARG A 37 -3.45 10.17 3.21
CA ARG A 37 -3.36 10.63 4.61
C ARG A 37 -4.55 10.20 5.44
N ARG A 38 -5.69 9.95 4.81
CA ARG A 38 -6.95 9.60 5.48
C ARG A 38 -7.40 8.17 5.17
N SER A 39 -6.58 7.39 4.46
CA SER A 39 -6.91 6.02 4.09
C SER A 39 -6.59 5.04 5.21
N ASP A 40 -7.42 4.01 5.35
CA ASP A 40 -7.17 2.92 6.30
C ASP A 40 -6.00 2.04 5.82
N VAL A 41 -5.86 1.91 4.50
CA VAL A 41 -4.79 1.14 3.85
C VAL A 41 -4.12 1.97 2.75
N VAL A 42 -2.79 1.94 2.70
CA VAL A 42 -2.01 2.54 1.62
C VAL A 42 -1.19 1.46 0.93
N VAL A 43 -1.44 1.27 -0.36
CA VAL A 43 -0.71 0.35 -1.22
C VAL A 43 0.43 1.10 -1.88
N VAL A 44 1.66 0.80 -1.49
CA VAL A 44 2.88 1.35 -2.09
C VAL A 44 3.34 0.41 -3.20
N ASN A 45 3.06 0.76 -4.45
CA ASN A 45 3.48 -0.03 -5.61
C ASN A 45 4.77 0.52 -6.20
N SER A 46 5.85 -0.23 -6.06
CA SER A 46 7.19 0.12 -6.52
C SER A 46 7.55 -0.63 -7.81
N CYS A 47 7.78 0.08 -8.91
CA CYS A 47 8.35 -0.46 -10.15
C CYS A 47 9.73 0.17 -10.38
N THR A 48 10.54 0.18 -9.31
CA THR A 48 11.80 0.92 -9.28
C THR A 48 12.97 -0.05 -9.37
N LEU A 49 13.91 0.28 -10.26
CA LEU A 49 15.20 -0.41 -10.40
C LEU A 49 16.37 0.47 -9.94
N THR A 50 16.09 1.66 -9.42
CA THR A 50 17.11 2.63 -9.03
C THR A 50 17.06 2.92 -7.53
N GLY A 51 18.22 3.00 -6.90
CA GLY A 51 18.32 3.29 -5.47
C GLY A 51 17.75 4.66 -5.07
N ARG A 52 17.57 5.60 -6.01
CA ARG A 52 16.89 6.88 -5.73
C ARG A 52 15.42 6.67 -5.42
N ALA A 53 14.73 5.92 -6.26
CA ALA A 53 13.31 5.70 -6.08
C ALA A 53 13.03 4.76 -4.89
N ASP A 54 13.95 3.86 -4.57
CA ASP A 54 13.90 3.07 -3.33
C ASP A 54 13.97 3.95 -2.07
N ARG A 55 14.83 5.00 -2.09
CA ARG A 55 14.87 5.99 -1.01
C ARG A 55 13.56 6.78 -0.90
N ASP A 56 12.95 7.14 -2.03
CA ASP A 56 11.67 7.86 -2.04
C ASP A 56 10.53 7.00 -1.48
N VAL A 57 10.49 5.70 -1.80
CA VAL A 57 9.55 4.74 -1.19
C VAL A 57 9.73 4.70 0.32
N ARG A 58 10.97 4.48 0.81
CA ARG A 58 11.25 4.41 2.25
C ARG A 58 10.91 5.72 2.97
N LYS A 59 11.20 6.88 2.35
CA LYS A 59 10.86 8.21 2.88
C LYS A 59 9.34 8.39 2.97
N PHE A 60 8.61 7.96 1.95
CA PHE A 60 7.16 8.01 1.95
C PHE A 60 6.55 7.15 3.06
N ILE A 61 6.98 5.89 3.20
CA ILE A 61 6.46 4.97 4.24
C ILE A 61 6.62 5.59 5.63
N ARG A 62 7.81 6.10 5.96
CA ARG A 62 8.07 6.76 7.25
C ARG A 62 7.21 8.02 7.42
N SER A 63 7.04 8.82 6.37
CA SER A 63 6.20 10.01 6.43
C SER A 63 4.71 9.66 6.58
N ALA A 64 4.27 8.56 5.97
CA ALA A 64 2.89 8.12 6.03
C ALA A 64 2.54 7.64 7.44
N ALA A 65 3.37 6.77 8.01
CA ALA A 65 3.22 6.32 9.41
C ALA A 65 3.25 7.48 10.41
N ARG A 66 4.07 8.52 10.16
CA ARG A 66 4.12 9.71 11.02
C ARG A 66 2.87 10.59 10.93
N LEU A 67 2.31 10.75 9.73
CA LEU A 67 1.17 11.64 9.49
C LEU A 67 -0.18 10.96 9.78
N ASN A 68 -0.23 9.63 9.64
CA ASN A 68 -1.36 8.82 10.02
C ASN A 68 -0.83 7.59 10.78
N PRO A 69 -0.74 7.64 12.13
CA PRO A 69 -0.25 6.53 12.93
C PRO A 69 -1.08 5.25 12.83
N ALA A 70 -2.35 5.34 12.41
CA ALA A 70 -3.24 4.20 12.22
C ALA A 70 -3.21 3.61 10.81
N VAL A 71 -2.50 4.24 9.86
CA VAL A 71 -2.44 3.75 8.48
C VAL A 71 -1.79 2.38 8.43
N ARG A 72 -2.36 1.47 7.65
CA ARG A 72 -1.71 0.18 7.33
C ARG A 72 -1.07 0.29 5.97
N ILE A 73 0.22 -0.04 5.89
CA ILE A 73 1.00 0.10 4.66
C ILE A 73 1.25 -1.30 4.10
N VAL A 74 0.89 -1.47 2.83
CA VAL A 74 1.19 -2.65 2.05
C VAL A 74 2.20 -2.24 0.99
N VAL A 75 3.35 -2.90 0.91
CA VAL A 75 4.37 -2.61 -0.10
C VAL A 75 4.39 -3.72 -1.14
N THR A 76 4.36 -3.37 -2.43
CA THR A 76 4.44 -4.34 -3.52
C THR A 76 5.35 -3.90 -4.67
N GLY A 77 5.68 -4.84 -5.53
CA GLY A 77 6.46 -4.64 -6.76
C GLY A 77 7.96 -4.96 -6.62
N CYS A 78 8.79 -4.39 -7.51
CA CYS A 78 10.19 -4.76 -7.65
C CYS A 78 11.02 -4.53 -6.37
N LEU A 79 10.72 -3.50 -5.57
CA LEU A 79 11.42 -3.29 -4.31
C LEU A 79 11.01 -4.32 -3.26
N ALA A 80 9.74 -4.72 -3.24
CA ALA A 80 9.22 -5.79 -2.38
C ALA A 80 9.85 -7.15 -2.72
N GLU A 81 10.15 -7.40 -3.99
CA GLU A 81 10.88 -8.59 -4.44
C GLU A 81 12.34 -8.60 -3.95
N ARG A 82 13.03 -7.46 -4.07
CA ARG A 82 14.47 -7.36 -3.77
C ARG A 82 14.79 -7.28 -2.28
N GLU A 83 14.00 -6.53 -1.53
CA GLU A 83 14.31 -6.18 -0.13
C GLU A 83 13.09 -6.37 0.78
N PRO A 84 12.48 -7.58 0.84
CA PRO A 84 11.27 -7.82 1.61
C PRO A 84 11.45 -7.54 3.10
N ASP A 85 12.50 -8.08 3.72
CA ASP A 85 12.76 -7.93 5.16
C ASP A 85 13.03 -6.47 5.54
N GLY A 86 13.79 -5.77 4.69
CA GLY A 86 14.12 -4.36 4.89
C GLY A 86 12.93 -3.41 4.74
N LEU A 87 11.86 -3.85 4.06
CA LEU A 87 10.59 -3.15 3.99
C LEU A 87 9.65 -3.54 5.14
N ALA A 88 9.61 -4.82 5.51
CA ALA A 88 8.80 -5.32 6.62
C ALA A 88 9.20 -4.70 7.96
N ALA A 89 10.49 -4.34 8.13
CA ALA A 89 10.99 -3.64 9.30
C ALA A 89 10.60 -2.14 9.38
N LEU A 90 9.92 -1.59 8.36
CA LEU A 90 9.50 -0.19 8.35
C LEU A 90 8.19 0.02 9.14
N PRO A 91 7.98 1.22 9.72
CA PRO A 91 6.81 1.48 10.53
C PRO A 91 5.52 1.32 9.72
N ASN A 92 4.52 0.72 10.36
CA ASN A 92 3.19 0.48 9.82
C ASN A 92 3.12 -0.40 8.57
N VAL A 93 4.24 -1.02 8.16
CA VAL A 93 4.21 -2.02 7.09
C VAL A 93 3.64 -3.31 7.66
N VAL A 94 2.44 -3.68 7.20
CA VAL A 94 1.74 -4.89 7.65
C VAL A 94 1.88 -6.04 6.68
N ALA A 95 2.24 -5.75 5.42
CA ALA A 95 2.47 -6.76 4.40
C ALA A 95 3.47 -6.26 3.35
N VAL A 96 4.33 -7.18 2.90
CA VAL A 96 5.22 -6.98 1.76
C VAL A 96 4.94 -8.08 0.76
N TRP A 97 4.48 -7.70 -0.43
CA TRP A 97 4.10 -8.63 -1.49
C TRP A 97 5.00 -8.46 -2.71
N PRO A 98 5.88 -9.43 -2.98
CA PRO A 98 6.76 -9.41 -4.14
C PRO A 98 5.99 -9.23 -5.45
N GLN A 99 6.68 -8.79 -6.50
CA GLN A 99 6.08 -8.63 -7.84
C GLN A 99 5.50 -9.96 -8.33
N SER A 100 6.19 -11.07 -8.04
CA SER A 100 5.76 -12.44 -8.36
C SER A 100 4.47 -12.86 -7.63
N ALA A 101 4.06 -12.14 -6.59
CA ALA A 101 2.92 -12.47 -5.74
C ALA A 101 1.74 -11.48 -5.85
N LYS A 102 1.66 -10.72 -6.95
CA LYS A 102 0.59 -9.74 -7.23
C LYS A 102 -0.74 -10.37 -7.66
N ASP A 103 -0.74 -11.66 -8.00
CA ASP A 103 -1.99 -12.37 -8.32
C ASP A 103 -2.91 -12.43 -7.09
N GLY A 104 -4.18 -12.07 -7.28
CA GLY A 104 -5.16 -12.01 -6.19
C GLY A 104 -4.91 -10.88 -5.18
N LEU A 105 -4.12 -9.86 -5.52
CA LEU A 105 -3.79 -8.76 -4.60
C LEU A 105 -5.03 -8.02 -4.09
N ALA A 106 -6.04 -7.85 -4.92
CA ALA A 106 -7.29 -7.22 -4.52
C ALA A 106 -8.05 -8.01 -3.43
N ASP A 107 -8.05 -9.35 -3.51
CA ASP A 107 -8.68 -10.20 -2.48
C ASP A 107 -7.93 -10.10 -1.15
N ARG A 108 -6.60 -10.12 -1.20
CA ARG A 108 -5.75 -9.97 -0.01
C ARG A 108 -5.90 -8.59 0.63
N LEU A 109 -5.97 -7.54 -0.18
CA LEU A 109 -6.24 -6.19 0.31
C LEU A 109 -7.63 -6.07 0.93
N ALA A 110 -8.64 -6.69 0.35
CA ALA A 110 -9.98 -6.69 0.92
C ALA A 110 -10.03 -7.42 2.27
N GLY A 111 -9.34 -8.56 2.40
CA GLY A 111 -9.19 -9.25 3.68
C GLY A 111 -8.49 -8.39 4.74
N LEU A 112 -7.38 -7.73 4.38
CA LEU A 112 -6.72 -6.77 5.26
C LEU A 112 -7.65 -5.61 5.63
N ALA A 113 -8.33 -5.00 4.67
CA ALA A 113 -9.23 -3.88 4.91
C ALA A 113 -10.42 -4.25 5.82
N GLY A 114 -10.95 -5.47 5.66
CA GLY A 114 -12.03 -6.04 6.47
C GLY A 114 -11.64 -6.34 7.91
N GLU A 115 -10.36 -6.62 8.18
CA GLU A 115 -9.76 -6.72 9.51
C GLU A 115 -9.58 -5.33 10.14
N ALA A 116 -10.62 -4.48 10.12
CA ALA A 116 -10.57 -3.06 10.42
C ALA A 116 -9.70 -2.76 11.65
N PRO A 117 -8.77 -1.79 11.60
CA PRO A 117 -8.13 -1.32 12.81
C PRO A 117 -9.26 -0.82 13.71
N ALA A 118 -9.29 -1.28 14.96
CA ALA A 118 -10.22 -0.76 15.96
C ALA A 118 -10.24 0.77 15.85
N PRO A 119 -11.41 1.42 15.87
CA PRO A 119 -11.51 2.85 15.65
C PRO A 119 -10.48 3.54 16.55
N ALA A 120 -9.58 4.30 15.93
CA ALA A 120 -8.58 5.07 16.64
C ALA A 120 -9.33 5.95 17.65
N ALA A 121 -9.28 5.54 18.91
CA ALA A 121 -9.92 6.27 19.97
C ALA A 121 -9.17 7.59 20.15
N GLY A 122 -9.82 8.68 19.74
CA GLY A 122 -9.79 9.93 20.49
C GLY A 122 -9.46 11.20 19.69
N PRO A 123 -9.63 12.36 20.34
CA PRO A 123 -10.38 12.60 21.58
C PRO A 123 -11.90 12.70 21.38
#